data_AF-A0A2A9NMJ2-F1
#
_entry.id   AF-A0A2A9NMJ2-F1
#
_cell.length_a   1.000
_cell.length_b   1.000
_cell.length_c   1.000
_cell.angle_alpha   90.00
_cell.angle_beta   90.00
_cell.angle_gamma   90.00
#
_symmetry.space_group_name_H-M   'P 1'
#
loop_
_entity.id
_entity.type
_entity.pdbx_description
1 polymer ?
#
loop_
_entity_poly.entity_id
_entity_poly.type
_entity_poly.pdbx_seq_one_letter_code
_entity_poly.pdbx_strand_id
1 'polypeptide(L)'
;DDDVLRRIQQAPVFRKLADQPEAILALHRFAEFLKGKGINPATGAQPPTFRLLRLAASTEFQEEIKRVADELQKAGIDLRS
;
A
#
# COMPACT_ATOMS: atom_id res chain seq x y z
N ASP A 1 12.42 -4.23 13.77
CA ASP A 1 11.14 -4.88 14.09
C ASP A 1 10.80 -5.99 13.10
N ASP A 2 11.25 -7.21 13.39
CA ASP A 2 11.04 -8.41 12.56
C ASP A 2 9.62 -9.00 12.68
N ASP A 3 8.90 -8.65 13.74
CA ASP A 3 7.60 -9.23 14.07
C ASP A 3 6.50 -8.84 13.07
N VAL A 4 6.53 -7.60 12.59
CA VAL A 4 5.61 -7.10 11.57
C VAL A 4 5.82 -7.83 10.24
N LEU A 5 7.07 -8.04 9.83
CA LEU A 5 7.41 -8.78 8.62
C LEU A 5 6.97 -10.25 8.71
N ARG A 6 7.13 -10.90 9.86
CA ARG A 6 6.69 -12.31 10.07
C ARG A 6 5.17 -12.46 10.02
N ARG A 7 4.43 -11.53 10.64
CA ARG A 7 2.97 -11.55 10.63
C ARG A 7 2.40 -11.24 9.24
N ILE A 8 3.08 -10.38 8.50
CA ILE A 8 2.78 -10.11 7.10
C ILE A 8 3.06 -11.36 6.24
N GLN A 9 4.21 -12.02 6.40
CA GLN A 9 4.57 -13.24 5.66
C GLN A 9 3.61 -14.43 5.86
N GLN A 10 2.99 -14.53 7.04
CA GLN A 10 2.05 -15.60 7.37
C GLN A 10 0.62 -15.33 6.87
N ALA A 11 0.31 -14.10 6.44
CA ALA A 11 -1.00 -13.81 5.87
C ALA A 11 -1.16 -14.51 4.51
N PRO A 12 -2.30 -15.19 4.23
CA PRO A 12 -2.57 -15.79 2.92
C PRO A 12 -2.45 -14.79 1.75
N VAL A 13 -2.72 -13.51 2.05
CA VAL A 13 -2.52 -12.37 1.15
C VAL A 13 -1.07 -12.21 0.74
N PHE A 14 -0.10 -12.49 1.62
CA PHE A 14 1.32 -12.35 1.30
C PHE A 14 1.83 -13.45 0.39
N ARG A 15 1.31 -14.68 0.48
CA ARG A 15 1.62 -15.74 -0.49
C ARG A 15 1.11 -15.37 -1.89
N LYS A 16 -0.11 -14.84 -1.97
CA LYS A 16 -0.70 -14.32 -3.21
C LYS A 16 0.05 -13.10 -3.77
N LEU A 17 0.65 -12.29 -2.90
CA LEU A 17 1.52 -11.17 -3.30
C LEU A 17 2.94 -11.63 -3.68
N ALA A 18 3.47 -12.65 -3.02
CA ALA A 18 4.83 -13.17 -3.25
C ALA A 18 5.01 -13.73 -4.66
N ASP A 19 3.97 -14.33 -5.22
CA ASP A 19 3.94 -14.81 -6.61
C ASP A 19 3.76 -13.66 -7.63
N GLN A 20 3.67 -12.41 -7.17
CA GLN A 20 3.25 -11.24 -7.96
C GLN A 20 4.19 -10.06 -7.77
N PRO A 21 5.37 -10.11 -8.41
CA PRO A 21 6.40 -9.12 -8.24
C PRO A 21 5.93 -7.71 -8.63
N GLU A 22 5.01 -7.59 -9.59
CA GLU A 22 4.43 -6.33 -10.04
C GLU A 22 3.57 -5.68 -8.95
N ALA A 23 2.75 -6.47 -8.25
CA ALA A 23 1.93 -5.99 -7.14
C ALA A 23 2.80 -5.55 -5.94
N ILE A 24 3.87 -6.30 -5.64
CA ILE A 24 4.85 -5.92 -4.61
C ILE A 24 5.55 -4.61 -5.00
N LEU A 25 5.95 -4.47 -6.26
CA LEU A 25 6.59 -3.25 -6.76
C LEU A 25 5.65 -2.04 -6.66
N ALA A 26 4.37 -2.22 -7.00
CA ALA A 26 3.35 -1.18 -6.90
C ALA A 26 3.14 -0.74 -5.44
N LEU A 27 3.05 -1.69 -4.51
CA LEU A 27 2.96 -1.40 -3.07
C LEU A 27 4.21 -0.69 -2.55
N HIS A 28 5.41 -1.09 -3.01
CA HIS A 28 6.64 -0.43 -2.64
C HIS A 28 6.68 1.02 -3.14
N ARG A 29 6.32 1.27 -4.40
CA ARG A 29 6.22 2.62 -4.97
C ARG A 29 5.22 3.49 -4.21
N PHE A 30 4.07 2.93 -3.86
CA PHE A 30 3.07 3.63 -3.06
C PHE A 30 3.59 3.96 -1.65
N ALA A 31 4.32 3.05 -1.01
CA ALA A 31 4.96 3.32 0.27
C ALA A 31 6.01 4.43 0.20
N GLU A 32 6.82 4.48 -0.87
CA GLU A 32 7.77 5.56 -1.11
C GLU A 32 7.06 6.90 -1.39
N PHE A 33 5.97 6.89 -2.16
CA PHE A 33 5.11 8.07 -2.37
C PHE A 33 4.60 8.61 -1.02
N LEU A 34 4.07 7.74 -0.16
CA LEU A 34 3.59 8.13 1.17
C LEU A 34 4.72 8.72 2.03
N LYS A 35 5.91 8.11 2.03
CA LYS A 35 7.10 8.65 2.71
C LYS A 35 7.46 10.04 2.20
N GLY A 36 7.42 10.24 0.88
CA GLY A 36 7.65 11.55 0.25
C GLY A 36 6.63 12.62 0.66
N LYS A 37 5.41 12.21 1.03
CA LYS A 37 4.37 13.09 1.62
C LYS A 37 4.48 13.23 3.14
N GLY A 38 5.53 12.70 3.76
CA GLY A 38 5.76 12.73 5.21
C GLY A 38 4.91 11.72 6.00
N ILE A 39 4.33 10.73 5.32
CA ILE A 39 3.58 9.64 5.94
C ILE A 39 4.47 8.41 5.97
N ASN A 40 4.90 8.01 7.17
CA ASN A 40 5.73 6.81 7.31
C ASN A 40 4.90 5.64 7.88
N PRO A 41 4.39 4.73 7.03
CA PRO A 41 3.61 3.58 7.49
C PRO A 41 4.41 2.63 8.38
N ALA A 42 5.75 2.65 8.34
CA ALA A 42 6.60 1.80 9.17
C ALA A 42 6.76 2.32 10.61
N THR A 43 6.47 3.59 10.87
CA THR A 43 6.59 4.17 12.22
C THR A 43 5.37 3.88 13.12
N GLY A 44 4.30 3.33 12.55
CA GLY A 44 3.02 3.14 13.26
C GLY A 44 2.29 4.45 13.60
N ALA A 45 2.90 5.61 13.35
CA ALA A 45 2.30 6.92 13.59
C ALA A 45 1.27 7.22 12.50
N GLN A 46 -0.01 7.10 12.84
CA GLN A 46 -1.10 7.45 11.93
C GLN A 46 -1.15 8.98 11.74
N PRO A 47 -1.16 9.48 10.49
CA PRO A 47 -1.27 10.91 10.24
C PRO A 47 -2.61 11.46 10.76
N PRO A 48 -2.66 12.74 11.17
CA PRO A 48 -3.90 13.42 11.48
C PRO A 48 -4.92 13.29 10.35
N THR A 49 -6.19 13.06 10.69
CA THR A 49 -7.29 12.83 9.73
C THR A 49 -7.37 13.89 8.64
N PHE A 50 -7.17 15.16 8.97
CA PHE A 50 -7.16 16.24 7.97
C PHE A 50 -6.05 16.10 6.92
N ARG A 51 -4.87 15.60 7.30
CA ARG A 51 -3.77 15.34 6.35
C ARG A 51 -4.10 14.16 5.43
N LEU A 52 -4.74 13.12 5.96
CA LEU A 52 -5.22 11.99 5.15
C LEU A 52 -6.30 12.44 4.16
N LEU A 53 -7.27 13.25 4.59
CA LEU A 53 -8.32 13.77 3.73
C LEU A 53 -7.76 14.65 2.60
N ARG A 54 -6.82 15.54 2.94
CA ARG A 54 -6.15 16.39 1.94
C ARG A 54 -5.34 15.57 0.95
N LEU A 55 -4.68 14.50 1.41
CA LEU A 55 -3.98 13.58 0.55
C LEU A 55 -4.95 12.80 -0.36
N ALA A 56 -6.05 12.27 0.19
CA ALA A 56 -7.07 11.56 -0.56
C ALA A 56 -7.74 12.41 -1.65
N ALA A 57 -7.83 13.72 -1.42
CA ALA A 57 -8.33 14.69 -2.40
C ALA A 57 -7.29 15.08 -3.47
N SER A 58 -6.02 14.69 -3.32
CA SER A 58 -4.99 14.97 -4.31
C SER A 58 -5.07 14.00 -5.49
N THR A 59 -5.02 14.55 -6.71
CA THR A 59 -5.04 13.74 -7.94
C THR A 59 -3.91 12.72 -7.96
N GLU A 60 -2.72 13.10 -7.51
CA GLU A 60 -1.55 12.21 -7.42
C GLU A 60 -1.83 10.99 -6.54
N PHE A 61 -2.46 11.16 -5.38
CA PHE A 61 -2.81 10.03 -4.52
C PHE A 61 -3.87 9.14 -5.16
N GLN A 62 -4.88 9.71 -5.82
CA GLN A 62 -5.89 8.92 -6.51
C GLN A 62 -5.31 8.12 -7.67
N GLU A 63 -4.37 8.69 -8.42
CA GLU A 63 -3.65 8.00 -9.50
C GLU A 63 -2.79 6.85 -8.96
N GLU A 64 -2.06 7.06 -7.87
CA GLU A 64 -1.23 6.02 -7.27
C GLU A 64 -2.07 4.90 -6.65
N ILE A 65 -3.19 5.22 -5.98
CA ILE A 65 -4.17 4.23 -5.50
C ILE A 65 -4.74 3.43 -6.68
N LYS A 66 -5.09 4.09 -7.78
CA LYS A 66 -5.64 3.43 -8.96
C LYS A 66 -4.63 2.47 -9.56
N ARG A 67 -3.37 2.86 -9.68
CA ARG A 67 -2.28 1.97 -10.15
C ARG A 67 -2.11 0.76 -9.25
N VAL A 68 -2.08 0.97 -7.93
CA VAL A 68 -1.98 -0.13 -6.96
C VAL A 68 -3.20 -1.06 -7.10
N ALA A 69 -4.40 -0.51 -7.23
CA ALA A 69 -5.62 -1.29 -7.43
C ALA A 69 -5.60 -2.08 -8.75
N ASP A 70 -5.13 -1.48 -9.85
CA ASP A 70 -5.02 -2.15 -11.15
C ASP A 70 -4.02 -3.31 -11.09
N GLU A 71 -2.85 -3.13 -10.47
CA GLU A 71 -1.86 -4.20 -10.31
C GLU A 71 -2.35 -5.31 -9.35
N LEU A 72 -3.06 -4.95 -8.28
CA LEU A 72 -3.69 -5.92 -7.38
C LEU A 72 -4.87 -6.64 -8.05
N GLN A 73 -5.60 -5.99 -8.95
CA GLN A 73 -6.66 -6.64 -9.71
C GLN A 73 -6.10 -7.60 -10.76
N LYS A 74 -5.03 -7.22 -11.48
CA LYS A 74 -4.26 -8.14 -12.34
C LYS A 74 -3.75 -9.33 -11.52
N ALA A 75 -3.48 -9.09 -10.25
CA ALA A 75 -3.11 -10.12 -9.30
C ALA A 75 -4.23 -11.09 -8.89
N GLY A 76 -5.46 -10.86 -9.33
CA GLY A 76 -6.61 -11.63 -8.84
C GLY A 76 -6.86 -11.38 -7.35
N ILE A 77 -6.33 -10.28 -6.80
CA ILE A 77 -6.65 -9.79 -5.47
C ILE A 77 -7.78 -8.76 -5.66
N ASP A 78 -9.01 -9.20 -5.46
CA ASP A 78 -10.15 -8.29 -5.49
C ASP A 78 -10.18 -7.45 -4.21
N LEU A 79 -10.02 -6.13 -4.36
CA LEU A 79 -10.06 -5.17 -3.27
C LEU A 79 -11.48 -4.73 -2.90
N ARG A 80 -12.50 -5.23 -3.63
CA ARG A 80 -13.91 -4.99 -3.34
C ARG A 80 -14.47 -6.21 -2.60
N SER A 81 -14.48 -6.17 -1.28
CA SER A 81 -15.33 -7.05 -0.48
C SER A 81 -16.09 -6.28 0.59
#